data_AF-A0A4Y7IIF0-F1
#
_entry.id   AF-A0A4Y7IIF0-F1
#
_cell.length_a   1.000
_cell.length_b   1.000
_cell.length_c   1.000
_cell.angle_alpha   90.00
_cell.angle_beta   90.00
_cell.angle_gamma   90.00
#
_symmetry.space_group_name_H-M   'P 1'
#
loop_
_entity.id
_entity.type
_entity.pdbx_description
1 polymer ?
#
loop_
_entity_poly.entity_id
_entity_poly.type
_entity_poly.pdbx_seq_one_letter_code
_entity_poly.pdbx_strand_id
1 'polypeptide(L)'
;MHGILNALSWGFLFPVGVIMARYLRTFDSLDPAWFNLHVSCQVLGYILGVAGWGTGMKLGYESIGIEFPLHRKIGIALFCLCTMQVLFALFLRPKKDHKHRTLWNFYHHIQGYLIVILGIVNMFKGLTILSPADKWINSYTLILYILLGIAIFAEVVTWIV
;
A
#
# COMPACT_ATOMS: atom_id res chain seq x y z
N MET A 1 0.79 -4.26 -18.80
CA MET A 1 0.62 -2.95 -18.12
C MET A 1 0.06 -3.11 -16.70
N HIS A 2 -1.12 -3.74 -16.52
CA HIS A 2 -1.75 -3.97 -15.20
C HIS A 2 -0.79 -4.43 -14.10
N GLY A 3 -0.04 -5.52 -14.30
CA GLY A 3 0.88 -6.05 -13.29
C GLY A 3 1.97 -5.07 -12.85
N ILE A 4 2.55 -4.30 -13.78
CA ILE A 4 3.60 -3.31 -13.48
C ILE A 4 3.05 -2.16 -12.63
N LEU A 5 1.87 -1.63 -12.99
CA LEU A 5 1.21 -0.56 -12.24
C LEU A 5 0.93 -0.99 -10.80
N ASN A 6 0.41 -2.20 -10.61
CA ASN A 6 0.09 -2.73 -9.29
C ASN A 6 1.34 -3.10 -8.48
N ALA A 7 2.43 -3.55 -9.13
CA ALA A 7 3.71 -3.79 -8.48
C ALA A 7 4.32 -2.50 -7.91
N LEU A 8 4.32 -1.42 -8.69
CA LEU A 8 4.82 -0.12 -8.23
C LEU A 8 3.90 0.48 -7.16
N SER A 9 2.59 0.35 -7.32
CA SER A 9 1.58 0.85 -6.39
C SER A 9 1.53 0.01 -5.09
N TRP A 10 0.71 -1.05 -5.08
CA TRP A 10 0.41 -1.89 -3.92
C TRP A 10 1.63 -2.68 -3.45
N GLY A 11 2.49 -3.08 -4.39
CA GLY A 11 3.67 -3.88 -4.10
C GLY A 11 4.84 -3.11 -3.49
N PHE A 12 4.92 -1.79 -3.71
CA PHE A 12 6.12 -1.02 -3.33
C PHE A 12 5.80 0.31 -2.65
N LEU A 13 5.12 1.26 -3.31
CA LEU A 13 4.90 2.61 -2.78
C LEU A 13 4.07 2.61 -1.48
N PHE A 14 3.02 1.79 -1.40
CA PHE A 14 2.21 1.68 -0.18
C PHE A 14 3.01 1.17 1.02
N PRO A 15 3.71 0.01 0.94
CA PRO A 15 4.60 -0.47 1.99
C PRO A 15 5.67 0.55 2.40
N VAL A 16 6.37 1.15 1.43
CA VAL A 16 7.44 2.14 1.67
C VAL A 16 6.88 3.37 2.39
N GLY A 17 5.75 3.90 1.95
CA GLY A 17 5.10 5.04 2.59
C GLY A 17 4.68 4.74 4.04
N VAL A 18 4.24 3.51 4.35
CA VAL A 18 3.90 3.10 5.73
C VAL A 18 5.14 2.98 6.60
N ILE A 19 6.21 2.37 6.09
CA ILE A 19 7.51 2.26 6.79
C ILE A 19 8.04 3.67 7.11
N MET A 20 8.08 4.58 6.12
CA MET A 20 8.54 5.95 6.35
C MET A 20 7.71 6.68 7.41
N ALA A 21 6.37 6.57 7.36
CA ALA A 21 5.53 7.20 8.37
C ALA A 21 5.75 6.64 9.78
N ARG A 22 6.03 5.33 9.91
CA ARG A 22 6.24 4.70 11.22
C ARG A 22 7.55 5.14 11.85
N TYR A 23 8.65 5.12 11.09
CA TYR A 23 9.98 5.28 11.64
C TYR A 23 10.53 6.70 11.53
N LEU A 24 10.23 7.44 10.46
CA LEU A 24 10.76 8.80 10.32
C LEU A 24 10.03 9.80 11.22
N ARG A 25 8.79 9.51 11.63
CA ARG A 25 8.01 10.38 12.54
C ARG A 25 8.58 10.47 13.97
N THR A 26 9.49 9.56 14.35
CA THR A 26 10.07 9.55 15.70
C THR A 26 11.17 10.60 15.86
N PHE A 27 11.67 11.14 14.75
CA PHE A 27 12.71 12.17 14.74
C PHE A 27 12.07 13.54 14.55
N ASP A 28 12.09 14.37 15.59
CA ASP A 28 11.54 15.72 15.55
C ASP A 28 12.18 16.59 14.45
N SER A 29 13.47 16.35 14.15
CA SER A 29 14.20 17.04 13.06
C SER A 29 13.67 16.73 11.66
N LEU A 30 12.84 15.70 11.52
CA LEU A 30 12.21 15.30 10.26
C LEU A 30 10.76 15.77 10.15
N ASP A 31 10.21 16.53 11.09
CA ASP A 31 8.91 17.20 10.91
C ASP A 31 9.08 18.49 10.08
N PRO A 32 8.34 18.71 8.98
CA PRO A 32 7.25 17.91 8.42
C PRO A 32 7.67 16.96 7.27
N ALA A 33 8.98 16.77 7.04
CA ALA A 33 9.51 15.95 5.94
C ALA A 33 8.96 14.51 5.94
N TRP A 34 8.90 13.83 7.09
CA TRP A 34 8.35 12.47 7.18
C TRP A 34 6.90 12.40 6.69
N PHE A 35 6.11 13.44 7.02
CA PHE A 35 4.70 13.51 6.66
C PHE A 35 4.53 13.73 5.16
N ASN A 36 5.35 14.61 4.58
CA ASN A 36 5.35 14.86 3.14
C ASN A 36 5.77 13.61 2.36
N LEU A 37 6.84 12.93 2.79
CA LEU A 37 7.30 11.68 2.15
C LEU A 37 6.21 10.60 2.19
N HIS A 38 5.55 10.42 3.34
CA HIS A 38 4.43 9.51 3.45
C HIS A 38 3.32 9.86 2.46
N VAL A 39 2.83 11.11 2.49
CA VAL A 39 1.74 11.57 1.62
C VAL A 39 2.10 11.41 0.15
N SER A 40 3.32 11.79 -0.25
CA SER A 40 3.78 11.63 -1.63
C SER A 40 3.74 10.17 -2.08
N CYS A 41 4.23 9.23 -1.27
CA CYS A 41 4.12 7.80 -1.58
C CYS A 41 2.68 7.32 -1.67
N GLN A 42 1.80 7.73 -0.74
CA GLN A 42 0.40 7.30 -0.75
C GLN A 42 -0.37 7.86 -1.95
N VAL A 43 -0.15 9.13 -2.31
CA VAL A 43 -0.83 9.76 -3.46
C VAL A 43 -0.35 9.16 -4.77
N LEU A 44 0.97 9.01 -4.97
CA LEU A 44 1.53 8.37 -6.16
C LEU A 44 1.10 6.90 -6.25
N GLY A 45 1.15 6.18 -5.14
CA GLY A 45 0.68 4.81 -5.02
C GLY A 45 -0.79 4.70 -5.41
N TYR A 46 -1.64 5.58 -4.90
CA TYR A 46 -3.07 5.60 -5.22
C TYR A 46 -3.34 5.91 -6.70
N ILE A 47 -2.67 6.89 -7.30
CA ILE A 47 -2.82 7.22 -8.74
C ILE A 47 -2.48 5.99 -9.61
N LEU A 48 -1.34 5.35 -9.35
CA LEU A 48 -0.94 4.13 -10.05
C LEU A 48 -1.91 2.97 -9.76
N GLY A 49 -2.44 2.90 -8.53
CA GLY A 49 -3.40 1.89 -8.10
C GLY A 49 -4.76 2.02 -8.79
N VAL A 50 -5.24 3.25 -9.01
CA VAL A 50 -6.46 3.54 -9.80
C VAL A 50 -6.28 3.07 -11.24
N ALA A 51 -5.15 3.41 -11.87
CA ALA A 51 -4.84 2.96 -13.23
C ALA A 51 -4.67 1.43 -13.30
N GLY A 52 -4.01 0.84 -12.30
CA GLY A 52 -3.85 -0.60 -12.14
C GLY A 52 -5.19 -1.31 -12.01
N TRP A 53 -6.08 -0.82 -11.15
CA TRP A 53 -7.43 -1.34 -10.98
C TRP A 53 -8.24 -1.23 -12.27
N GLY A 54 -8.27 -0.05 -12.90
CA GLY A 54 -9.01 0.18 -14.14
C GLY A 54 -8.55 -0.73 -15.29
N THR A 55 -7.23 -0.90 -15.46
CA THR A 55 -6.69 -1.86 -16.45
C THR A 55 -7.02 -3.31 -16.10
N GLY A 56 -7.11 -3.67 -14.82
CA GLY A 56 -7.55 -5.01 -14.37
C GLY A 56 -9.01 -5.29 -14.69
N MET A 57 -9.89 -4.31 -14.47
CA MET A 57 -11.30 -4.39 -14.84
C MET A 57 -11.48 -4.54 -16.35
N LYS A 58 -10.73 -3.77 -17.14
CA LYS A 58 -10.70 -3.89 -18.60
C LYS A 58 -10.26 -5.28 -19.05
N LEU A 59 -9.16 -5.81 -18.50
CA LEU A 59 -8.69 -7.16 -18.81
C LEU A 59 -9.75 -8.23 -18.49
N GLY A 60 -10.45 -8.10 -17.37
CA GLY A 60 -11.55 -9.01 -17.02
C GLY A 60 -12.73 -8.94 -17.98
N TYR A 61 -13.07 -7.75 -18.48
CA TYR A 61 -14.11 -7.58 -19.50
C TYR A 61 -13.71 -8.18 -20.86
N GLU A 62 -12.45 -8.00 -21.26
CA GLU A 62 -11.93 -8.50 -22.55
C GLU A 62 -11.67 -10.02 -22.55
N SER A 63 -11.58 -10.66 -21.38
CA SER A 63 -11.26 -12.09 -21.23
C SER A 63 -12.51 -12.96 -21.01
N ILE A 64 -13.35 -13.07 -22.03
CA ILE A 64 -14.62 -13.82 -21.96
C ILE A 64 -14.38 -15.27 -21.53
N GLY A 65 -15.06 -15.72 -20.48
CA GLY A 65 -14.98 -17.10 -19.97
C GLY A 65 -13.78 -17.40 -19.07
N ILE A 66 -12.85 -16.45 -18.88
CA ILE A 66 -11.72 -16.60 -17.96
C ILE A 66 -11.97 -15.72 -16.74
N GLU A 67 -12.22 -16.35 -15.58
CA GLU A 67 -12.44 -15.63 -14.34
C GLU A 67 -11.46 -16.01 -13.24
N PHE A 68 -10.98 -14.99 -12.52
CA PHE A 68 -10.21 -15.14 -11.30
C PHE A 68 -10.95 -14.44 -10.13
N PRO A 69 -12.05 -15.03 -9.63
CA PRO A 69 -13.00 -14.33 -8.77
C PRO A 69 -12.38 -13.87 -7.45
N LEU A 70 -11.45 -14.64 -6.87
CA LEU A 70 -10.81 -14.27 -5.62
C LEU A 70 -9.86 -13.08 -5.78
N HIS A 71 -8.99 -13.09 -6.79
CA HIS A 71 -8.10 -11.96 -7.10
C HIS A 71 -8.91 -10.69 -7.43
N ARG A 72 -9.97 -10.83 -8.22
CA ARG A 72 -10.89 -9.73 -8.57
C ARG A 72 -11.56 -9.15 -7.32
N LYS A 73 -12.14 -9.99 -6.45
CA LYS A 73 -12.81 -9.55 -5.21
C LYS A 73 -11.85 -8.83 -4.25
N ILE A 74 -10.65 -9.39 -4.04
CA ILE A 74 -9.63 -8.74 -3.20
C ILE A 74 -9.20 -7.42 -3.83
N GLY A 75 -8.96 -7.37 -5.14
CA GLY A 75 -8.57 -6.14 -5.85
C GLY A 75 -9.62 -5.02 -5.75
N ILE A 76 -10.91 -5.35 -5.86
CA ILE A 76 -12.01 -4.39 -5.68
C ILE A 76 -12.07 -3.92 -4.22
N ALA A 77 -12.01 -4.84 -3.25
CA ALA A 77 -12.02 -4.47 -1.83
C ALA A 77 -10.83 -3.57 -1.46
N LEU A 78 -9.63 -3.90 -1.95
CA LEU A 78 -8.42 -3.12 -1.78
C LEU A 78 -8.57 -1.71 -2.33
N PHE A 79 -9.11 -1.56 -3.55
CA PHE A 79 -9.37 -0.28 -4.16
C PHE A 79 -10.35 0.55 -3.33
N CYS A 80 -11.50 -0.02 -2.93
CA CYS A 80 -12.50 0.67 -2.11
C CYS A 80 -11.93 1.14 -0.76
N LEU A 81 -11.21 0.26 -0.05
CA LEU A 81 -10.58 0.58 1.23
C LEU A 81 -9.53 1.69 1.06
N CYS A 82 -8.71 1.64 0.01
CA CYS A 82 -7.71 2.66 -0.24
C CYS A 82 -8.32 4.01 -0.60
N THR A 83 -9.34 4.04 -1.44
CA THR A 83 -10.10 5.26 -1.76
C THR A 83 -10.66 5.88 -0.49
N MET A 84 -11.28 5.08 0.38
CA MET A 84 -11.80 5.56 1.66
C MET A 84 -10.68 6.08 2.58
N GLN A 85 -9.55 5.39 2.65
CA GLN A 85 -8.37 5.81 3.43
C GLN A 85 -7.84 7.17 2.97
N VAL A 86 -7.67 7.37 1.65
CA VAL A 86 -7.15 8.60 1.06
C VAL A 86 -8.13 9.76 1.27
N LEU A 87 -9.41 9.57 0.99
CA LEU A 87 -10.44 10.60 1.16
C LEU A 87 -10.54 11.04 2.63
N PHE A 88 -10.55 10.08 3.57
CA PHE A 88 -10.60 10.39 5.01
C PHE A 88 -9.34 11.11 5.49
N ALA A 89 -8.18 10.81 4.89
CA ALA A 89 -6.93 11.46 5.25
C ALA A 89 -6.78 12.87 4.68
N LEU A 90 -7.31 13.14 3.50
CA LEU A 90 -7.24 14.46 2.88
C LEU A 90 -8.33 15.41 3.40
N PHE A 91 -9.56 14.93 3.58
CA PHE A 91 -10.70 15.79 3.87
C PHE A 91 -11.17 15.75 5.33
N LEU A 92 -10.94 14.64 6.03
CA LEU A 92 -11.51 14.40 7.36
C LEU A 92 -10.46 14.26 8.47
N ARG A 93 -9.20 14.62 8.21
CA ARG A 93 -8.13 14.57 9.21
C ARG A 93 -8.34 15.65 10.28
N PRO A 94 -8.63 15.30 11.55
CA PRO A 94 -8.81 16.29 12.60
C PRO A 94 -7.48 16.95 13.00
N LYS A 95 -7.56 18.18 13.54
CA LYS A 95 -6.44 18.87 14.20
C LYS A 95 -5.88 18.05 15.36
N LYS A 96 -4.61 18.28 15.71
CA LYS A 96 -3.87 17.46 16.70
C LYS A 96 -4.53 17.46 18.09
N ASP A 97 -5.21 18.55 18.46
CA ASP A 97 -5.91 18.79 19.73
C ASP A 97 -7.38 18.34 19.75
N HIS A 98 -7.91 17.83 18.63
CA HIS A 98 -9.33 17.49 18.52
C HIS A 98 -9.67 16.15 19.20
N LYS A 99 -10.82 16.06 19.90
CA LYS A 99 -11.27 14.84 20.62
C LYS A 99 -11.34 13.57 19.76
N HIS A 100 -11.63 13.71 18.47
CA HIS A 100 -11.71 12.58 17.53
C HIS A 100 -10.36 12.21 16.88
N ARG A 101 -9.27 12.92 17.19
CA ARG A 101 -7.94 12.68 16.62
C ARG A 101 -7.45 11.26 16.91
N THR A 102 -7.65 10.78 18.13
CA THR A 102 -7.24 9.42 18.54
C THR A 102 -8.00 8.34 17.79
N LEU A 103 -9.34 8.48 17.67
CA LEU A 103 -10.16 7.55 16.91
C LEU A 103 -9.78 7.55 15.42
N TRP A 104 -9.55 8.74 14.84
CA TRP A 104 -9.09 8.87 13.46
C TRP A 104 -7.73 8.20 13.25
N ASN A 105 -6.77 8.36 14.17
CA ASN A 105 -5.45 7.71 14.08
C ASN A 105 -5.60 6.18 14.14
N PHE A 106 -6.43 5.65 15.05
CA PHE A 106 -6.67 4.22 15.16
C PHE A 106 -7.25 3.63 13.87
N TYR A 107 -8.31 4.24 13.36
CA TYR A 107 -8.92 3.88 12.06
C TYR A 107 -7.89 3.94 10.93
N HIS A 108 -7.17 5.06 10.82
CA HIS A 108 -6.18 5.29 9.76
C HIS A 108 -5.06 4.23 9.80
N HIS A 109 -4.58 3.85 10.99
CA HIS A 109 -3.54 2.84 11.11
C HIS A 109 -4.04 1.44 10.75
N ILE A 110 -5.17 1.00 11.30
CA ILE A 110 -5.71 -0.34 11.03
C ILE A 110 -6.02 -0.52 9.54
N GLN A 111 -6.70 0.45 8.95
CA GLN A 111 -7.05 0.38 7.53
C GLN A 111 -5.81 0.46 6.64
N GLY A 112 -4.81 1.28 7.01
CA GLY A 112 -3.53 1.32 6.32
C GLY A 112 -2.81 -0.04 6.31
N TYR A 113 -2.74 -0.73 7.45
CA TYR A 113 -2.15 -2.07 7.51
C TYR A 113 -2.95 -3.11 6.73
N LEU A 114 -4.28 -3.05 6.79
CA LEU A 114 -5.13 -3.95 6.01
C LEU A 114 -4.90 -3.78 4.50
N ILE A 115 -4.78 -2.55 4.01
CA ILE A 115 -4.48 -2.24 2.60
C ILE A 115 -3.13 -2.85 2.19
N VAL A 116 -2.08 -2.70 3.01
CA VAL A 116 -0.76 -3.28 2.71
C VAL A 116 -0.82 -4.81 2.65
N ILE A 117 -1.46 -5.45 3.63
CA ILE A 117 -1.58 -6.92 3.68
C ILE A 117 -2.36 -7.44 2.48
N LEU A 118 -3.52 -6.86 2.20
CA LEU A 118 -4.34 -7.25 1.05
C LEU A 118 -3.61 -7.00 -0.27
N GLY A 119 -2.85 -5.90 -0.37
CA GLY A 119 -2.01 -5.59 -1.52
C GLY A 119 -0.98 -6.69 -1.79
N ILE A 120 -0.21 -7.09 -0.78
CA ILE A 120 0.80 -8.15 -0.90
C ILE A 120 0.15 -9.49 -1.28
N VAL A 121 -0.93 -9.88 -0.61
CA VAL A 121 -1.66 -11.12 -0.92
C VAL A 121 -2.18 -11.10 -2.36
N ASN A 122 -2.75 -9.97 -2.80
CA ASN A 122 -3.30 -9.86 -4.15
C ASN A 122 -2.21 -9.83 -5.23
N MET A 123 -1.02 -9.28 -4.91
CA MET A 123 0.16 -9.32 -5.77
C MET A 123 0.62 -10.75 -6.03
N PHE A 124 0.77 -11.58 -4.98
CA PHE A 124 1.12 -12.99 -5.17
C PHE A 124 0.07 -13.74 -5.98
N LYS A 125 -1.23 -13.52 -5.70
CA LYS A 125 -2.30 -14.11 -6.53
C LYS A 125 -2.22 -13.69 -7.99
N GLY A 126 -1.98 -12.40 -8.25
CA GLY A 126 -1.81 -11.88 -9.60
C GLY A 126 -0.62 -12.50 -10.32
N LEU A 127 0.50 -12.69 -9.62
CA LEU A 127 1.67 -13.40 -10.15
C LEU A 127 1.37 -14.87 -10.43
N THR A 128 0.67 -15.58 -9.53
CA THR A 128 0.26 -16.97 -9.79
C THR A 128 -0.64 -17.08 -11.03
N ILE A 129 -1.57 -16.15 -11.22
CA ILE A 129 -2.46 -16.09 -12.39
C ILE A 129 -1.68 -15.84 -13.68
N LEU A 130 -0.74 -14.89 -13.64
CA LEU A 130 0.10 -14.58 -14.79
C LEU A 130 1.06 -15.73 -15.12
N SER A 131 1.37 -16.58 -14.14
CA SER A 131 2.36 -17.66 -14.21
C SER A 131 3.67 -17.24 -14.90
N PRO A 132 4.31 -16.14 -14.47
CA PRO A 132 5.52 -15.65 -15.09
C PRO A 132 6.71 -16.55 -14.74
N ALA A 133 7.86 -16.32 -15.38
CA ALA A 133 9.11 -16.95 -14.96
C ALA A 133 9.41 -16.68 -13.46
N ASP A 134 9.93 -17.69 -12.76
CA ASP A 134 10.19 -17.68 -11.31
C ASP A 134 10.94 -16.44 -10.82
N LYS A 135 11.81 -15.87 -11.68
CA LYS A 135 12.54 -14.63 -11.39
C LYS A 135 11.64 -13.48 -10.94
N TRP A 136 10.41 -13.38 -11.42
CA TRP A 136 9.48 -12.31 -11.04
C TRP A 136 8.92 -12.51 -9.63
N ILE A 137 8.55 -13.75 -9.28
CA ILE A 137 8.08 -14.11 -7.93
C ILE A 137 9.23 -13.95 -6.93
N ASN A 138 10.42 -14.44 -7.29
CA ASN A 138 11.62 -14.32 -6.47
C ASN A 138 12.03 -12.85 -6.26
N SER A 139 11.95 -12.02 -7.31
CA SER A 139 12.25 -10.59 -7.20
C SER A 139 11.29 -9.87 -6.27
N TYR A 140 9.99 -10.13 -6.39
CA TYR A 140 9.00 -9.51 -5.50
C TYR A 140 9.19 -9.97 -4.05
N THR A 141 9.45 -11.26 -3.85
CA THR A 141 9.74 -11.83 -2.52
C THR A 141 11.00 -11.20 -1.92
N LEU A 142 12.07 -11.03 -2.70
CA LEU A 142 13.29 -10.35 -2.28
C LEU A 142 13.03 -8.90 -1.86
N ILE A 143 12.22 -8.15 -2.61
CA ILE A 143 11.82 -6.78 -2.26
C ILE A 143 11.13 -6.77 -0.89
N LEU A 144 10.20 -7.70 -0.62
CA LEU A 144 9.53 -7.79 0.67
C LEU A 144 10.50 -8.09 1.81
N TYR A 145 11.47 -8.99 1.61
CA TYR A 145 12.51 -9.26 2.61
C TYR A 145 13.40 -8.04 2.87
N ILE A 146 13.76 -7.29 1.84
CA ILE A 146 14.53 -6.04 1.99
C ILE A 146 13.73 -5.02 2.80
N LEU A 147 12.45 -4.80 2.45
CA LEU A 147 11.59 -3.88 3.17
C LEU A 147 11.38 -4.30 4.63
N LEU A 148 11.23 -5.60 4.89
CA LEU A 148 11.16 -6.15 6.24
C LEU A 148 12.46 -5.93 7.01
N GLY A 149 13.62 -6.17 6.38
CA GLY A 149 14.92 -5.92 6.98
C GLY A 149 15.13 -4.45 7.34
N ILE A 150 14.75 -3.53 6.44
CA ILE A 150 14.75 -2.08 6.69
C ILE A 150 13.85 -1.74 7.86
N ALA A 151 12.64 -2.30 7.90
CA ALA A 151 11.69 -2.05 8.99
C ALA A 151 12.22 -2.55 10.34
N ILE A 152 12.77 -3.77 10.41
CA ILE A 152 13.37 -4.33 11.63
C ILE A 152 14.56 -3.47 12.09
N PHE A 153 15.46 -3.11 11.19
CA PHE A 153 16.60 -2.24 11.50
C PHE A 153 16.13 -0.89 12.04
N ALA A 154 15.17 -0.25 11.36
CA ALA A 154 14.61 1.02 11.78
C ALA A 154 13.90 0.92 13.14
N GLU A 155 13.18 -0.17 13.41
CA GLU A 155 12.54 -0.42 14.71
C GLU A 155 13.57 -0.44 15.84
N VAL A 156 14.68 -1.17 15.66
CA VAL A 156 15.78 -1.21 16.64
C VAL A 156 16.39 0.17 16.85
N VAL A 157 16.63 0.93 15.78
CA VAL A 157 17.15 2.31 15.89
C VAL A 157 16.19 3.20 16.68
N THR A 158 14.88 3.11 16.41
CA THR A 158 13.87 3.93 17.12
C THR A 158 13.67 3.54 18.58
N TRP A 159 14.21 2.41 19.06
CA TRP A 159 14.22 2.08 20.49
C TRP A 159 15.41 2.72 21.23
N ILE A 160 16.45 3.14 20.50
CA ILE A 160 17.68 3.72 21.07
C ILE A 160 17.56 5.25 21.20
N VAL A 161 16.76 5.87 20.32
CA VAL A 161 16.51 7.32 20.26
C VAL A 161 15.31 7.68 21.13
#